data_AF-A0A7C8HDZ2-F1
#
_entry.id   AF-A0A7C8HDZ2-F1
#
_cell.length_a   1.000
_cell.length_b   1.000
_cell.length_c   1.000
_cell.angle_alpha   90.00
_cell.angle_beta   90.00
_cell.angle_gamma   90.00
#
_symmetry.space_group_name_H-M   'P 1'
#
loop_
_entity.id
_entity.type
_entity.pdbx_description
1 polymer ?
#
loop_
_entity_poly.entity_id
_entity_poly.type
_entity_poly.pdbx_seq_one_letter_code
_entity_poly.pdbx_strand_id
1 'polypeptide(L)'
;MELDECSKTEPTCMEAKQELEKTIRDYMSEYRLPDNPTIYDYLIMGLTSKDLIATFNWDPLLVQAYSRVMRYTTNLPQLALLHGNVAVGYCIEDNVMGNVGMTCRCGKPLAPTKLLFPIKNKDYSSDTAISKSWRELNSALELAYMVTIFGYSAPKSGVAAIEMLKKAWGSVENRNLEEIEIVDLREEYEVIESWSGFIHSHHYSYHSNFFTTTIGRCPRRSCEATFDRLMMNRWLEPDKGLRPDMNFSDIDKLTRNLIIEEENKKGTKKLLVNPYI
;
A
#
# COMPACT_ATOMS: atom_id res chain seq x y z
N MET A 1 25.50 18.16 12.79
CA MET A 1 24.97 16.87 13.26
C MET A 1 23.48 16.88 12.95
N GLU A 2 22.96 15.88 12.26
CA GLU A 2 21.52 15.85 11.96
C GLU A 2 20.72 15.72 13.26
N LEU A 3 19.48 16.24 13.30
CA LEU A 3 18.65 16.27 14.51
C LEU A 3 18.52 14.88 15.17
N ASP A 4 18.44 13.84 14.35
CA ASP A 4 18.37 12.45 14.81
C ASP A 4 19.64 11.97 15.50
N GLU A 5 20.80 12.33 14.95
CA GLU A 5 22.09 11.98 15.53
C GLU A 5 22.32 12.73 16.84
N CYS A 6 22.07 14.04 16.89
CA CYS A 6 22.27 14.83 18.11
C CYS A 6 21.24 14.49 19.19
N SER A 7 20.00 14.11 18.81
CA SER A 7 18.98 13.70 19.79
C SER A 7 19.39 12.50 20.65
N LYS A 8 20.38 11.70 20.21
CA LYS A 8 20.89 10.55 20.98
C LYS A 8 21.72 10.96 22.19
N THR A 9 22.31 12.16 22.17
CA THR A 9 23.28 12.61 23.18
C THR A 9 22.94 13.97 23.78
N GLU A 10 22.18 14.82 23.08
CA GLU A 10 21.88 16.19 23.47
C GLU A 10 20.39 16.36 23.83
N PRO A 11 20.07 16.73 25.10
CA PRO A 11 18.68 16.88 25.55
C PRO A 11 17.85 17.88 24.73
N THR A 12 18.46 19.00 24.33
CA THR A 12 17.78 20.05 23.53
C THR A 12 17.38 19.54 22.15
N CYS A 13 18.22 18.71 21.51
CA CYS A 13 17.87 18.05 20.25
C CYS A 13 16.75 17.02 20.42
N MET A 14 16.73 16.29 21.53
CA MET A 14 15.65 15.35 21.84
C MET A 14 14.32 16.08 22.03
N GLU A 15 14.29 17.17 22.78
CA GLU A 15 13.10 18.01 22.98
C GLU A 15 12.60 18.58 21.64
N ALA A 16 13.49 19.10 20.80
CA ALA A 16 13.13 19.61 19.48
C ALA A 16 12.54 18.50 18.57
N LYS A 17 13.09 17.28 18.62
CA LYS A 17 12.57 16.12 17.87
C LYS A 17 11.17 15.72 18.33
N GLN A 18 10.92 15.72 19.64
CA GLN A 18 9.61 15.41 20.20
C GLN A 18 8.56 16.46 19.83
N GLU A 19 8.92 17.73 19.91
CA GLU A 19 8.01 18.82 19.54
C GLU A 19 7.70 18.83 18.03
N LEU A 20 8.71 18.51 17.19
CA LEU A 20 8.50 18.34 15.76
C LEU A 20 7.53 17.18 15.47
N GLU A 21 7.72 16.02 16.09
CA GLU A 21 6.83 14.87 15.92
C GLU A 21 5.40 15.21 16.33
N LYS A 22 5.25 15.86 17.49
CA LYS A 22 3.95 16.30 17.99
C LYS A 22 3.28 17.27 17.03
N THR A 23 3.99 18.30 16.56
CA THR A 23 3.45 19.29 15.62
C THR A 23 2.99 18.64 14.32
N ILE A 24 3.79 17.75 13.75
CA ILE A 24 3.44 17.01 12.53
C ILE A 24 2.20 16.15 12.77
N ARG A 25 2.15 15.45 13.91
CA ARG A 25 1.02 14.60 14.26
C ARG A 25 -0.25 15.42 14.41
N ASP A 26 -0.22 16.51 15.17
CA ASP A 26 -1.37 17.37 15.42
C ASP A 26 -1.92 17.90 14.08
N TYR A 27 -1.04 18.44 13.23
CA TYR A 27 -1.42 18.97 11.91
C TYR A 27 -2.00 17.90 10.98
N MET A 28 -1.30 16.77 10.79
CA MET A 28 -1.74 15.73 9.85
C MET A 28 -2.98 14.97 10.33
N SER A 29 -3.18 14.87 11.66
CA SER A 29 -4.35 14.19 12.24
C SER A 29 -5.67 14.91 11.95
N GLU A 30 -5.63 16.17 11.53
CA GLU A 30 -6.80 16.94 11.13
C GLU A 30 -7.31 16.58 9.73
N TYR A 31 -6.50 15.92 8.90
CA TYR A 31 -6.89 15.62 7.52
C TYR A 31 -8.10 14.67 7.49
N ARG A 32 -9.08 15.00 6.65
CA ARG A 32 -10.32 14.22 6.48
C ARG A 32 -10.56 13.94 5.02
N LEU A 33 -10.95 12.71 4.71
CA LEU A 33 -11.49 12.39 3.39
C LEU A 33 -12.87 13.08 3.20
N PRO A 34 -13.21 13.50 1.97
CA PRO A 34 -14.56 13.99 1.65
C PRO A 34 -15.59 12.86 1.77
N ASP A 35 -16.88 13.18 1.75
CA ASP A 35 -17.96 12.17 1.86
C ASP A 35 -18.07 11.26 0.64
N ASN A 36 -17.60 11.72 -0.52
CA ASN A 36 -17.58 10.93 -1.76
C ASN A 36 -16.37 9.98 -1.81
N PRO A 37 -16.44 8.88 -2.59
CA PRO A 37 -15.31 7.98 -2.79
C PRO A 37 -14.07 8.70 -3.34
N THR A 38 -12.92 8.32 -2.83
CA THR A 38 -11.60 8.75 -3.30
C THR A 38 -10.83 7.58 -3.89
N ILE A 39 -9.70 7.85 -4.56
CA ILE A 39 -8.83 6.82 -5.12
C ILE A 39 -8.44 5.76 -4.08
N TYR A 40 -8.29 6.12 -2.79
CA TYR A 40 -8.04 5.13 -1.75
C TYR A 40 -9.21 4.16 -1.53
N ASP A 41 -10.45 4.65 -1.57
CA ASP A 41 -11.64 3.79 -1.46
C ASP A 41 -11.72 2.82 -2.65
N TYR A 42 -11.48 3.33 -3.87
CA TYR A 42 -11.41 2.51 -5.09
C TYR A 42 -10.29 1.46 -5.02
N LEU A 43 -9.08 1.85 -4.61
CA LEU A 43 -7.92 0.98 -4.48
C LEU A 43 -8.20 -0.16 -3.51
N ILE A 44 -8.67 0.14 -2.30
CA ILE A 44 -8.93 -0.86 -1.27
C ILE A 44 -10.06 -1.79 -1.72
N MET A 45 -11.11 -1.27 -2.37
CA MET A 45 -12.18 -2.12 -2.89
C MET A 45 -11.73 -3.05 -4.03
N GLY A 46 -10.78 -2.59 -4.83
CA GLY A 46 -10.17 -3.36 -5.91
C GLY A 46 -9.20 -4.45 -5.44
N LEU A 47 -8.90 -4.54 -4.14
CA LEU A 47 -7.94 -5.49 -3.58
C LEU A 47 -8.60 -6.46 -2.58
N THR A 48 -7.87 -7.51 -2.24
CA THR A 48 -8.33 -8.63 -1.40
C THR A 48 -7.30 -8.95 -0.31
N SER A 49 -7.60 -9.90 0.59
CA SER A 49 -6.69 -10.30 1.68
C SER A 49 -5.40 -10.96 1.24
N LYS A 50 -5.25 -11.32 -0.04
CA LYS A 50 -3.98 -11.80 -0.60
C LYS A 50 -3.01 -10.64 -0.91
N ASP A 51 -3.51 -9.42 -0.98
CA ASP A 51 -2.78 -8.25 -1.44
C ASP A 51 -2.26 -7.42 -0.25
N LEU A 52 -1.25 -6.59 -0.50
CA LEU A 52 -0.63 -5.68 0.47
C LEU A 52 -0.57 -4.27 -0.12
N ILE A 53 -1.00 -3.27 0.63
CA ILE A 53 -0.72 -1.86 0.34
C ILE A 53 0.39 -1.40 1.29
N ALA A 54 1.52 -0.99 0.73
CA ALA A 54 2.59 -0.35 1.49
C ALA A 54 2.62 1.15 1.20
N THR A 55 2.71 1.97 2.26
CA THR A 55 2.74 3.43 2.13
C THR A 55 3.80 4.06 3.01
N PHE A 56 4.39 5.14 2.48
CA PHE A 56 5.32 6.01 3.20
C PHE A 56 4.62 7.21 3.86
N ASN A 57 3.32 7.38 3.63
CA ASN A 57 2.55 8.52 4.09
C ASN A 57 2.21 8.44 5.57
N TRP A 58 2.43 9.54 6.30
CA TRP A 58 2.03 9.66 7.69
C TRP A 58 0.55 10.00 7.85
N ASP A 59 -0.07 10.61 6.84
CA ASP A 59 -1.44 11.12 6.89
C ASP A 59 -2.49 10.01 7.12
N PRO A 60 -3.65 10.33 7.70
CA PRO A 60 -4.63 9.31 8.10
C PRO A 60 -5.53 8.83 6.95
N LEU A 61 -5.36 9.32 5.72
CA LEU A 61 -6.37 9.20 4.67
C LEU A 61 -6.57 7.75 4.22
N LEU A 62 -5.49 6.98 4.03
CA LEU A 62 -5.58 5.56 3.68
C LEU A 62 -6.29 4.75 4.78
N VAL A 63 -6.02 5.05 6.04
CA VAL A 63 -6.63 4.36 7.20
C VAL A 63 -8.12 4.72 7.32
N GLN A 64 -8.49 5.97 7.01
CA GLN A 64 -9.89 6.39 6.93
C GLN A 64 -10.64 5.68 5.81
N ALA A 65 -10.06 5.60 4.60
CA ALA A 65 -10.65 4.85 3.48
C ALA A 65 -10.81 3.38 3.83
N TYR A 66 -9.81 2.76 4.46
CA TYR A 66 -9.89 1.38 4.93
C TYR A 66 -11.07 1.16 5.88
N SER A 67 -11.25 2.06 6.85
CA SER A 67 -12.38 2.02 7.78
C SER A 67 -13.75 2.20 7.09
N ARG A 68 -13.82 2.98 6.00
CA ARG A 68 -15.04 3.11 5.18
C ARG A 68 -15.34 1.81 4.42
N VAL A 69 -14.31 1.20 3.83
CA VAL A 69 -14.45 -0.02 3.02
C VAL A 69 -14.79 -1.25 3.87
N MET A 70 -14.35 -1.30 5.13
CA MET A 70 -14.75 -2.34 6.10
C MET A 70 -16.27 -2.48 6.29
N ARG A 71 -17.07 -1.49 5.90
CA ARG A 71 -18.54 -1.55 5.91
C ARG A 71 -19.11 -2.48 4.83
N TYR A 72 -18.32 -2.80 3.80
CA TYR A 72 -18.76 -3.58 2.63
C TYR A 72 -18.17 -4.99 2.62
N THR A 73 -16.95 -5.20 3.14
CA THR A 73 -16.31 -6.52 3.16
C THR A 73 -15.25 -6.65 4.25
N THR A 74 -14.95 -7.89 4.64
CA THR A 74 -13.81 -8.25 5.49
C THR A 74 -12.64 -8.83 4.70
N ASN A 75 -12.81 -9.09 3.40
CA ASN A 75 -11.76 -9.56 2.49
C ASN A 75 -10.94 -8.38 1.93
N LEU A 76 -10.08 -7.81 2.78
CA LEU A 76 -9.36 -6.55 2.56
C LEU A 76 -7.84 -6.77 2.52
N PRO A 77 -7.08 -5.93 1.78
CA PRO A 77 -5.62 -6.01 1.73
C PRO A 77 -4.97 -5.75 3.09
N GLN A 78 -3.77 -6.27 3.28
CA GLN A 78 -2.93 -5.89 4.41
C GLN A 78 -2.38 -4.47 4.22
N LEU A 79 -2.05 -3.78 5.32
CA LEU A 79 -1.44 -2.44 5.29
C LEU A 79 -0.05 -2.46 5.94
N ALA A 80 0.97 -2.01 5.21
CA ALA A 80 2.32 -1.79 5.71
C ALA A 80 2.64 -0.27 5.75
N LEU A 81 2.83 0.27 6.96
CA LEU A 81 3.03 1.70 7.21
C LEU A 81 4.52 1.99 7.45
N LEU A 82 5.26 2.17 6.36
CA LEU A 82 6.72 2.09 6.33
C LEU A 82 7.44 3.21 7.09
N HIS A 83 6.75 4.32 7.36
CA HIS A 83 7.24 5.43 8.18
C HIS A 83 6.36 5.72 9.41
N GLY A 84 5.46 4.79 9.76
CA GLY A 84 4.40 5.04 10.74
C GLY A 84 3.25 5.87 10.17
N ASN A 85 2.21 6.07 10.98
CA ASN A 85 1.02 6.80 10.58
C ASN A 85 0.37 7.51 11.78
N VAL A 86 -0.24 8.68 11.55
CA VAL A 86 -0.84 9.45 12.65
C VAL A 86 -2.11 8.83 13.21
N ALA A 87 -2.84 8.05 12.41
CA ALA A 87 -4.07 7.38 12.82
C ALA A 87 -3.85 6.00 13.43
N VAL A 88 -2.63 5.47 13.42
CA VAL A 88 -2.35 4.10 13.86
C VAL A 88 -1.64 4.07 15.21
N GLY A 89 -2.08 3.13 16.03
CA GLY A 89 -1.44 2.77 17.28
C GLY A 89 -0.98 1.31 17.30
N TYR A 90 -0.09 1.03 18.23
CA TYR A 90 0.52 -0.27 18.42
C TYR A 90 0.54 -0.64 19.91
N CYS A 91 0.24 -1.90 20.21
CA CYS A 91 0.45 -2.49 21.52
C CYS A 91 1.67 -3.42 21.46
N ILE A 92 2.71 -3.10 22.23
CA ILE A 92 3.92 -3.92 22.29
C ILE A 92 3.70 -5.26 22.99
N GLU A 93 2.83 -5.29 24.01
CA GLU A 93 2.54 -6.50 24.81
C GLU A 93 1.83 -7.56 23.97
N ASP A 94 0.84 -7.13 23.17
CA ASP A 94 0.02 -8.03 22.38
C ASP A 94 0.44 -8.14 20.90
N ASN A 95 1.38 -7.31 20.46
CA ASN A 95 1.84 -7.18 19.06
C ASN A 95 0.67 -6.94 18.07
N VAL A 96 -0.22 -6.02 18.45
CA VAL A 96 -1.43 -5.67 17.67
C VAL A 96 -1.33 -4.22 17.19
N MET A 97 -1.68 -4.01 15.92
CA MET A 97 -1.87 -2.68 15.32
C MET A 97 -3.36 -2.42 15.10
N GLY A 98 -3.76 -1.16 15.17
CA GLY A 98 -5.13 -0.70 14.97
C GLY A 98 -5.21 0.81 15.07
N ASN A 99 -6.41 1.39 15.11
CA ASN A 99 -6.53 2.84 15.24
C ASN A 99 -5.97 3.28 16.60
N VAL A 100 -5.22 4.39 16.60
CA VAL A 100 -4.63 4.95 17.81
C VAL A 100 -5.71 5.19 18.87
N GLY A 101 -5.40 4.83 20.13
CA GLY A 101 -6.34 4.95 21.24
C GLY A 101 -7.39 3.83 21.34
N MET A 102 -7.54 2.95 20.36
CA MET A 102 -8.42 1.77 20.51
C MET A 102 -7.96 0.89 21.67
N THR A 103 -8.91 0.30 22.41
CA THR A 103 -8.60 -0.61 23.50
C THR A 103 -8.06 -1.93 22.95
N CYS A 104 -6.84 -2.31 23.35
CA CYS A 104 -6.25 -3.60 23.05
C CYS A 104 -6.80 -4.70 23.99
N ARG A 105 -6.54 -5.96 23.67
CA ARG A 105 -6.96 -7.10 24.51
C ARG A 105 -6.28 -7.13 25.89
N CYS A 106 -5.09 -6.53 26.05
CA CYS A 106 -4.50 -6.28 27.36
C CYS A 106 -5.21 -5.18 28.19
N GLY A 107 -6.25 -4.54 27.64
CA GLY A 107 -7.02 -3.49 28.30
C GLY A 107 -6.43 -2.09 28.18
N LYS A 108 -5.21 -1.95 27.64
CA LYS A 108 -4.56 -0.64 27.42
C LYS A 108 -4.93 -0.07 26.05
N PRO A 109 -5.05 1.26 25.90
CA PRO A 109 -5.21 1.88 24.59
C PRO A 109 -3.95 1.67 23.73
N LEU A 110 -4.13 1.49 22.42
CA LEU A 110 -3.02 1.42 21.47
C LEU A 110 -2.23 2.73 21.48
N ALA A 111 -0.93 2.64 21.78
CA ALA A 111 -0.05 3.80 21.82
C ALA A 111 0.27 4.29 20.40
N PRO A 112 0.40 5.59 20.15
CA PRO A 112 0.73 6.11 18.82
C PRO A 112 2.01 5.47 18.25
N THR A 113 2.01 5.08 16.98
CA THR A 113 3.25 4.64 16.30
C THR A 113 4.20 5.81 16.09
N LYS A 114 5.51 5.61 16.19
CA LYS A 114 6.51 6.62 15.86
C LYS A 114 6.42 7.05 14.39
N LEU A 115 6.78 8.29 14.11
CA LEU A 115 6.91 8.80 12.73
C LEU A 115 8.39 8.89 12.33
N LEU A 116 8.76 8.27 11.21
CA LEU A 116 10.13 8.38 10.67
C LEU A 116 10.28 9.58 9.75
N PHE A 117 10.93 10.64 10.24
CA PHE A 117 11.22 11.85 9.48
C PHE A 117 12.22 11.61 8.33
N PRO A 118 12.15 12.39 7.24
CA PRO A 118 13.09 12.34 6.13
C PRO A 118 14.43 12.98 6.49
N ILE A 119 15.21 12.27 7.31
CA ILE A 119 16.63 12.51 7.58
C ILE A 119 17.48 11.62 6.66
N LYS A 120 18.78 11.90 6.48
CA LYS A 120 19.61 11.13 5.53
C LYS A 120 19.75 9.66 5.93
N ASN A 121 19.84 9.36 7.22
CA ASN A 121 20.02 8.00 7.75
C ASN A 121 18.77 7.58 8.54
N LYS A 122 17.85 6.88 7.89
CA LYS A 122 16.63 6.36 8.54
C LYS A 122 16.88 4.98 9.14
N ASP A 123 16.60 4.83 10.43
CA ASP A 123 16.63 3.53 11.12
C ASP A 123 15.24 2.88 11.14
N TYR A 124 14.97 2.06 10.12
CA TYR A 124 13.74 1.28 9.99
C TYR A 124 13.65 0.09 10.97
N SER A 125 14.72 -0.19 11.72
CA SER A 125 14.82 -1.34 12.63
C SER A 125 14.53 -1.00 14.09
N SER A 126 14.69 0.28 14.45
CA SER A 126 14.56 0.76 15.84
C SER A 126 13.14 0.73 16.41
N ASP A 127 12.12 0.73 15.56
CA ASP A 127 10.71 0.69 15.98
C ASP A 127 10.05 -0.62 15.55
N THR A 128 9.38 -1.29 16.49
CA THR A 128 8.81 -2.62 16.26
C THR A 128 7.70 -2.60 15.21
N ALA A 129 6.84 -1.58 15.18
CA ALA A 129 5.72 -1.50 14.24
C ALA A 129 6.21 -1.21 12.82
N ILE A 130 7.19 -0.31 12.69
CA ILE A 130 7.84 -0.01 11.41
C ILE A 130 8.62 -1.22 10.90
N SER A 131 9.45 -1.84 11.75
CA SER A 131 10.21 -3.05 11.40
C SER A 131 9.31 -4.18 10.94
N LYS A 132 8.14 -4.35 11.58
CA LYS A 132 7.12 -5.31 11.15
C LYS A 132 6.55 -4.97 9.77
N SER A 133 6.18 -3.71 9.53
CA SER A 133 5.68 -3.26 8.22
C SER A 133 6.67 -3.52 7.08
N TRP A 134 7.97 -3.27 7.32
CA TRP A 134 9.03 -3.57 6.35
C TRP A 134 9.19 -5.07 6.10
N ARG A 135 9.06 -5.89 7.14
CA ARG A 135 9.12 -7.35 7.00
C ARG A 135 7.95 -7.88 6.18
N GLU A 136 6.74 -7.38 6.45
CA GLU A 136 5.53 -7.72 5.70
C GLU A 136 5.68 -7.35 4.22
N LEU A 137 6.20 -6.15 3.93
CA LEU A 137 6.50 -5.74 2.55
C LEU A 137 7.54 -6.65 1.89
N ASN A 138 8.63 -6.96 2.58
CA ASN A 138 9.67 -7.82 2.01
C ASN A 138 9.12 -9.21 1.66
N SER A 139 8.37 -9.83 2.59
CA SER A 139 7.76 -11.14 2.35
C SER A 139 6.71 -11.10 1.22
N ALA A 140 5.96 -10.00 1.09
CA ALA A 140 5.02 -9.84 -0.01
C ALA A 140 5.74 -9.69 -1.36
N LEU A 141 6.80 -8.88 -1.43
CA LEU A 141 7.58 -8.67 -2.65
C LEU A 141 8.28 -9.94 -3.15
N GLU A 142 8.73 -10.80 -2.24
CA GLU A 142 9.34 -12.08 -2.62
C GLU A 142 8.38 -12.95 -3.46
N LEU A 143 7.07 -12.88 -3.15
CA LEU A 143 6.01 -13.72 -3.75
C LEU A 143 5.13 -12.98 -4.76
N ALA A 144 5.31 -11.66 -4.92
CA ALA A 144 4.38 -10.84 -5.68
C ALA A 144 4.44 -11.17 -7.18
N TYR A 145 3.26 -11.45 -7.76
CA TYR A 145 3.10 -11.59 -9.21
C TYR A 145 2.97 -10.24 -9.92
N MET A 146 2.37 -9.26 -9.23
CA MET A 146 2.22 -7.90 -9.73
C MET A 146 2.64 -6.92 -8.65
N VAL A 147 3.32 -5.84 -9.04
CA VAL A 147 3.64 -4.72 -8.16
C VAL A 147 3.17 -3.43 -8.81
N THR A 148 2.24 -2.74 -8.17
CA THR A 148 1.78 -1.42 -8.63
C THR A 148 2.39 -0.30 -7.79
N ILE A 149 3.02 0.67 -8.45
CA ILE A 149 3.73 1.79 -7.81
C ILE A 149 2.98 3.08 -8.11
N PHE A 150 2.52 3.77 -7.06
CA PHE A 150 1.77 5.02 -7.16
C PHE A 150 2.60 6.23 -6.73
N GLY A 151 2.85 7.16 -7.65
CA GLY A 151 3.39 8.50 -7.36
C GLY A 151 4.68 8.51 -6.53
N TYR A 152 5.46 7.43 -6.55
CA TYR A 152 6.68 7.30 -5.79
C TYR A 152 7.89 7.33 -6.71
N SER A 153 8.63 8.42 -6.59
CA SER A 153 9.79 8.73 -7.43
C SER A 153 11.05 8.09 -6.84
N ALA A 154 11.13 6.75 -6.72
CA ALA A 154 12.27 5.98 -6.16
C ALA A 154 13.49 6.85 -5.74
N PRO A 155 13.40 7.57 -4.61
CA PRO A 155 14.18 8.79 -4.45
C PRO A 155 15.65 8.46 -4.18
N LYS A 156 16.55 9.21 -4.84
CA LYS A 156 18.01 9.09 -4.66
C LYS A 156 18.46 9.21 -3.19
N SER A 157 17.69 9.90 -2.35
CA SER A 157 17.94 10.06 -0.91
C SER A 157 17.43 8.89 -0.05
N GLY A 158 16.68 7.95 -0.63
CA GLY A 158 16.12 6.78 0.04
C GLY A 158 16.90 5.49 -0.24
N VAL A 159 18.24 5.57 -0.32
CA VAL A 159 19.11 4.42 -0.66
C VAL A 159 18.76 3.18 0.15
N ALA A 160 18.62 3.31 1.47
CA ALA A 160 18.26 2.18 2.33
C ALA A 160 16.88 1.57 2.01
N ALA A 161 15.87 2.39 1.70
CA ALA A 161 14.56 1.90 1.30
C ALA A 161 14.63 1.17 -0.05
N ILE A 162 15.30 1.75 -1.04
CA ILE A 162 15.48 1.14 -2.36
C ILE A 162 16.28 -0.16 -2.26
N GLU A 163 17.34 -0.20 -1.45
CA GLU A 163 18.12 -1.40 -1.20
C GLU A 163 17.29 -2.50 -0.55
N MET A 164 16.45 -2.17 0.44
CA MET A 164 15.54 -3.13 1.07
C MET A 164 14.54 -3.69 0.05
N LEU A 165 13.93 -2.82 -0.77
CA LEU A 165 13.00 -3.23 -1.82
C LEU A 165 13.70 -4.11 -2.87
N LYS A 166 14.88 -3.72 -3.35
CA LYS A 166 15.66 -4.50 -4.32
C LYS A 166 16.08 -5.86 -3.75
N LYS A 167 16.47 -5.90 -2.48
CA LYS A 167 16.85 -7.15 -1.81
C LYS A 167 15.67 -8.12 -1.74
N ALA A 168 14.48 -7.63 -1.38
CA ALA A 168 13.27 -8.45 -1.34
C ALA A 168 12.80 -8.87 -2.75
N TRP A 169 12.92 -7.96 -3.72
CA TRP A 169 12.55 -8.26 -5.11
C TRP A 169 13.49 -9.30 -5.75
N GLY A 170 14.78 -9.23 -5.45
CA GLY A 170 15.79 -10.13 -5.98
C GLY A 170 16.26 -9.75 -7.39
N SER A 171 16.79 -10.73 -8.12
CA SER A 171 17.27 -10.53 -9.49
C SER A 171 16.11 -10.37 -10.45
N VAL A 172 16.11 -9.29 -11.24
CA VAL A 172 15.10 -9.06 -12.30
C VAL A 172 15.07 -10.17 -13.33
N GLU A 173 16.17 -10.88 -13.58
CA GLU A 173 16.23 -12.02 -14.51
C GLU A 173 15.39 -13.22 -14.05
N ASN A 174 15.12 -13.32 -12.75
CA ASN A 174 14.26 -14.35 -12.18
C ASN A 174 12.79 -13.91 -12.12
N ARG A 175 12.47 -12.71 -12.61
CA ARG A 175 11.15 -12.06 -12.54
C ARG A 175 10.49 -11.95 -13.91
N ASN A 176 10.70 -12.94 -14.75
CA ASN A 176 10.31 -12.94 -16.15
C ASN A 176 8.83 -13.29 -16.39
N LEU A 177 8.02 -13.46 -15.35
CA LEU A 177 6.57 -13.65 -15.46
C LEU A 177 5.78 -12.53 -14.78
N GLU A 178 6.41 -11.82 -13.87
CA GLU A 178 5.86 -10.73 -13.08
C GLU A 178 5.67 -9.46 -13.91
N GLU A 179 4.74 -8.61 -13.46
CA GLU A 179 4.41 -7.34 -14.10
C GLU A 179 4.59 -6.18 -13.11
N ILE A 180 5.32 -5.14 -13.53
CA ILE A 180 5.42 -3.88 -12.80
C ILE A 180 4.45 -2.86 -13.41
N GLU A 181 3.49 -2.38 -12.64
CA GLU A 181 2.57 -1.33 -13.08
C GLU A 181 2.91 -0.02 -12.39
N ILE A 182 3.06 1.07 -13.14
CA ILE A 182 3.47 2.36 -12.59
C ILE A 182 2.42 3.40 -12.90
N VAL A 183 2.03 4.17 -11.88
CA VAL A 183 1.07 5.26 -11.96
C VAL A 183 1.74 6.56 -11.54
N ASP A 184 2.03 7.43 -12.50
CA ASP A 184 2.71 8.70 -12.27
C ASP A 184 2.21 9.78 -13.26
N LEU A 185 2.45 11.05 -12.95
CA LEU A 185 2.07 12.17 -13.81
C LEU A 185 3.23 12.72 -14.64
N ARG A 186 4.47 12.32 -14.31
CA ARG A 186 5.69 12.74 -15.02
C ARG A 186 5.82 12.00 -16.36
N GLU A 187 6.83 12.33 -17.13
CA GLU A 187 7.08 11.61 -18.38
C GLU A 187 7.52 10.16 -18.11
N GLU A 188 6.98 9.22 -18.88
CA GLU A 188 7.20 7.77 -18.71
C GLU A 188 8.69 7.43 -18.66
N TYR A 189 9.50 7.95 -19.60
CA TYR A 189 10.92 7.62 -19.70
C TYR A 189 11.70 7.94 -18.41
N GLU A 190 11.40 9.06 -17.74
CA GLU A 190 12.08 9.48 -16.49
C GLU A 190 11.75 8.54 -15.32
N VAL A 191 10.50 8.09 -15.29
CA VAL A 191 10.00 7.22 -14.23
C VAL A 191 10.54 5.80 -14.44
N ILE A 192 10.53 5.29 -15.66
CA ILE A 192 11.07 3.97 -15.99
C ILE A 192 12.57 3.90 -15.71
N GLU A 193 13.34 4.94 -16.02
CA GLU A 193 14.76 4.99 -15.67
C GLU A 193 14.98 4.80 -14.15
N SER A 194 14.15 5.46 -13.34
CA SER A 194 14.21 5.38 -11.87
C SER A 194 13.86 3.99 -11.31
N TRP A 195 13.01 3.24 -12.02
CA TRP A 195 12.54 1.91 -11.62
C TRP A 195 13.18 0.75 -12.38
N SER A 196 14.10 1.03 -13.31
CA SER A 196 14.79 0.05 -14.16
C SER A 196 15.35 -1.16 -13.41
N GLY A 197 15.84 -0.97 -12.18
CA GLY A 197 16.35 -2.05 -11.33
C GLY A 197 15.30 -3.04 -10.80
N PHE A 198 14.01 -2.84 -11.09
CA PHE A 198 12.90 -3.73 -10.72
C PHE A 198 12.22 -4.35 -11.94
N ILE A 199 12.37 -3.74 -13.12
CA ILE A 199 11.66 -4.12 -14.33
C ILE A 199 12.47 -5.18 -15.08
N HIS A 200 11.87 -6.33 -15.34
CA HIS A 200 12.45 -7.32 -16.23
C HIS A 200 12.16 -6.93 -17.69
N SER A 201 13.19 -6.57 -18.45
CA SER A 201 13.10 -6.20 -19.88
C SER A 201 11.96 -5.20 -20.20
N HIS A 202 10.82 -5.68 -20.71
CA HIS A 202 9.64 -4.90 -21.09
C HIS A 202 8.40 -5.23 -20.23
N HIS A 203 8.58 -5.86 -19.06
CA HIS A 203 7.50 -6.33 -18.18
C HIS A 203 7.00 -5.19 -17.29
N TYR A 204 6.48 -4.15 -17.94
CA TYR A 204 5.87 -3.04 -17.25
C TYR A 204 4.74 -2.41 -18.06
N SER A 205 3.89 -1.70 -17.34
CA SER A 205 2.90 -0.79 -17.91
C SER A 205 2.90 0.54 -17.17
N TYR A 206 2.69 1.61 -17.93
CA TYR A 206 2.69 2.98 -17.42
C TYR A 206 1.31 3.62 -17.59
N HIS A 207 0.85 4.30 -16.53
CA HIS A 207 -0.46 4.94 -16.48
C HIS A 207 -0.36 6.32 -15.84
N SER A 208 -1.18 7.26 -16.30
CA SER A 208 -1.34 8.57 -15.65
C SER A 208 -2.59 8.64 -14.76
N ASN A 209 -3.35 7.53 -14.68
CA ASN A 209 -4.61 7.47 -13.97
C ASN A 209 -4.83 6.09 -13.35
N PHE A 210 -5.30 6.05 -12.10
CA PHE A 210 -5.71 4.80 -11.44
C PHE A 210 -6.73 3.99 -12.26
N PHE A 211 -7.72 4.64 -12.89
CA PHE A 211 -8.80 3.92 -13.57
C PHE A 211 -8.35 3.17 -14.84
N THR A 212 -7.16 3.46 -15.37
CA THR A 212 -6.58 2.73 -16.51
C THR A 212 -5.72 1.55 -16.09
N THR A 213 -5.35 1.48 -14.80
CA THR A 213 -4.58 0.37 -14.22
C THR A 213 -5.35 -0.95 -14.29
N THR A 214 -4.63 -2.05 -14.10
CA THR A 214 -5.21 -3.39 -14.03
C THR A 214 -6.13 -3.51 -12.81
N ILE A 215 -5.79 -2.91 -11.67
CA ILE A 215 -6.67 -2.87 -10.48
C ILE A 215 -7.95 -2.08 -10.78
N GLY A 216 -7.83 -0.92 -11.44
CA GLY A 216 -8.97 -0.09 -11.85
C GLY A 216 -9.89 -0.82 -12.83
N ARG A 217 -9.33 -1.48 -13.84
CA ARG A 217 -10.08 -2.15 -14.91
C ARG A 217 -10.64 -3.51 -14.49
N CYS A 218 -9.93 -4.25 -13.65
CA CYS A 218 -10.26 -5.60 -13.22
C CYS A 218 -10.21 -5.70 -11.68
N PRO A 219 -11.06 -4.95 -10.95
CA PRO A 219 -11.01 -4.93 -9.50
C PRO A 219 -11.21 -6.34 -8.94
N ARG A 220 -10.42 -6.67 -7.91
CA ARG A 220 -10.37 -7.98 -7.22
C ARG A 220 -9.89 -9.15 -8.08
N ARG A 221 -9.50 -8.92 -9.33
CA ARG A 221 -9.03 -9.95 -10.27
C ARG A 221 -7.80 -9.49 -11.07
N SER A 222 -6.98 -8.59 -10.53
CA SER A 222 -5.86 -8.01 -11.26
C SER A 222 -4.82 -9.05 -11.68
N CYS A 223 -4.44 -9.96 -10.77
CA CYS A 223 -3.51 -11.05 -11.08
C CYS A 223 -4.08 -11.99 -12.13
N GLU A 224 -5.35 -12.38 -11.98
CA GLU A 224 -6.05 -13.28 -12.91
C GLU A 224 -6.14 -12.64 -14.30
N ALA A 225 -6.47 -11.35 -14.37
CA ALA A 225 -6.56 -10.61 -15.63
C ALA A 225 -5.19 -10.50 -16.32
N THR A 226 -4.13 -10.24 -15.56
CA THR A 226 -2.76 -10.22 -16.08
C THR A 226 -2.33 -11.59 -16.58
N PHE A 227 -2.61 -12.66 -15.83
CA PHE A 227 -2.32 -14.03 -16.26
C PHE A 227 -3.09 -14.40 -17.53
N ASP A 228 -4.39 -14.11 -17.58
CA ASP A 228 -5.22 -14.38 -18.75
C ASP A 228 -4.71 -13.65 -20.00
N ARG A 229 -4.32 -12.38 -19.86
CA ARG A 229 -3.80 -11.57 -20.97
C ARG A 229 -2.42 -12.04 -21.44
N LEU A 230 -1.49 -12.25 -20.52
CA LEU A 230 -0.08 -12.49 -20.85
C LEU A 230 0.25 -13.97 -21.10
N MET A 231 -0.37 -14.88 -20.34
CA MET A 231 -0.06 -16.32 -20.40
C MET A 231 -1.08 -17.08 -21.24
N MET A 232 -2.36 -16.71 -21.14
CA MET A 232 -3.43 -17.38 -21.87
C MET A 232 -3.81 -16.68 -23.19
N ASN A 233 -3.17 -15.55 -23.51
CA ASN A 233 -3.42 -14.75 -24.71
C ASN A 233 -4.90 -14.36 -24.90
N ARG A 234 -5.58 -14.03 -23.80
CA ARG A 234 -7.00 -13.63 -23.82
C ARG A 234 -7.13 -12.11 -23.95
N TRP A 235 -8.09 -11.69 -24.77
CA TRP A 235 -8.52 -10.30 -24.83
C TRP A 235 -9.37 -9.99 -23.61
N LEU A 236 -9.00 -8.94 -22.88
CA LEU A 236 -9.80 -8.47 -21.75
C LEU A 236 -10.85 -7.48 -22.27
N GLU A 237 -12.10 -7.67 -21.87
CA GLU A 237 -13.17 -6.76 -22.22
C GLU A 237 -12.94 -5.38 -21.58
N PRO A 238 -13.01 -4.30 -22.36
CA PRO A 238 -12.94 -2.94 -21.83
C PRO A 238 -14.19 -2.60 -20.97
N ASP A 239 -14.07 -1.56 -20.15
CA ASP A 239 -15.19 -0.84 -19.51
C ASP A 239 -16.02 -1.56 -18.43
N LYS A 240 -15.63 -2.76 -18.00
CA LYS A 240 -16.24 -3.46 -16.86
C LYS A 240 -15.66 -3.10 -15.48
N GLY A 241 -14.68 -2.20 -15.44
CA GLY A 241 -13.97 -1.80 -14.22
C GLY A 241 -14.58 -0.64 -13.46
N LEU A 242 -13.80 -0.12 -12.51
CA LEU A 242 -14.07 1.09 -11.73
C LEU A 242 -14.00 2.33 -12.63
N ARG A 243 -14.84 3.33 -12.34
CA ARG A 243 -14.88 4.60 -13.08
C ARG A 243 -14.86 5.79 -12.11
N PRO A 244 -14.31 6.95 -12.53
CA PRO A 244 -14.14 8.11 -11.65
C PRO A 244 -15.45 8.71 -11.12
N ASP A 245 -16.57 8.52 -11.81
CA ASP A 245 -17.88 9.07 -11.49
C ASP A 245 -18.73 8.20 -10.55
N MET A 246 -18.21 7.04 -10.13
CA MET A 246 -18.94 6.12 -9.27
C MET A 246 -19.11 6.67 -7.84
N ASN A 247 -20.30 6.50 -7.28
CA ASN A 247 -20.49 6.65 -5.83
C ASN A 247 -20.29 5.29 -5.13
N PHE A 248 -20.33 5.28 -3.80
CA PHE A 248 -20.18 4.05 -3.01
C PHE A 248 -21.16 2.94 -3.40
N SER A 249 -22.41 3.28 -3.73
CA SER A 249 -23.39 2.28 -4.18
C SER A 249 -23.02 1.66 -5.52
N ASP A 250 -22.41 2.41 -6.42
CA ASP A 250 -21.97 1.89 -7.72
C ASP A 250 -20.76 0.97 -7.57
N ILE A 251 -19.79 1.37 -6.73
CA ILE A 251 -18.62 0.54 -6.39
C ILE A 251 -19.05 -0.77 -5.73
N ASP A 252 -19.97 -0.70 -4.76
CA ASP A 252 -20.52 -1.88 -4.08
C ASP A 252 -21.28 -2.78 -5.06
N LYS A 253 -22.17 -2.23 -5.90
CA LYS A 253 -22.87 -3.04 -6.93
C LYS A 253 -21.89 -3.77 -7.86
N LEU A 254 -20.79 -3.12 -8.25
CA LEU A 254 -19.78 -3.72 -9.11
C LEU A 254 -19.03 -4.87 -8.40
N THR A 255 -18.65 -4.66 -7.13
CA THR A 255 -17.73 -5.55 -6.41
C THR A 255 -18.44 -6.64 -5.60
N ARG A 256 -19.69 -6.43 -5.18
CA ARG A 256 -20.44 -7.30 -4.28
C ARG A 256 -20.49 -8.75 -4.75
N ASN A 257 -20.80 -8.99 -6.03
CA ASN A 257 -20.88 -10.36 -6.56
C ASN A 257 -19.52 -11.07 -6.54
N LEU A 258 -18.44 -10.32 -6.78
CA LEU A 258 -17.07 -10.86 -6.72
C LEU A 258 -16.69 -11.21 -5.28
N ILE A 259 -17.06 -10.37 -4.31
CA ILE A 259 -16.83 -10.59 -2.88
C ILE A 259 -17.60 -11.83 -2.39
N ILE A 260 -18.89 -11.93 -2.70
CA ILE A 260 -19.72 -13.09 -2.34
C ILE A 260 -19.14 -14.37 -2.94
N GLU A 261 -18.67 -14.31 -4.18
CA GLU A 261 -18.04 -15.45 -4.83
C GLU A 261 -16.75 -15.87 -4.09
N GLU A 262 -15.88 -14.92 -3.75
CA GLU A 262 -14.63 -15.19 -3.03
C GLU A 262 -14.91 -15.87 -1.69
N GLU A 263 -15.91 -15.41 -0.94
CA GLU A 263 -16.32 -16.01 0.33
C GLU A 263 -16.84 -17.44 0.13
N ASN A 264 -17.71 -17.65 -0.86
CA ASN A 264 -18.29 -18.97 -1.15
C ASN A 264 -17.26 -20.00 -1.64
N LYS A 265 -16.22 -19.54 -2.36
CA LYS A 265 -15.18 -20.41 -2.92
C LYS A 265 -13.94 -20.50 -2.04
N LYS A 266 -13.84 -19.72 -0.97
CA LYS A 266 -12.70 -19.74 -0.03
C LYS A 266 -12.49 -21.15 0.54
N GLY A 267 -11.25 -21.63 0.47
CA GLY A 267 -10.89 -22.98 0.92
C GLY A 267 -11.32 -24.11 -0.03
N THR A 268 -11.95 -23.80 -1.16
CA THR A 268 -12.27 -24.78 -2.21
C THR A 268 -11.22 -24.76 -3.32
N LYS A 269 -11.19 -25.79 -4.16
CA LYS A 269 -10.35 -25.83 -5.38
C LYS A 269 -11.05 -25.23 -6.62
N LYS A 270 -12.17 -24.52 -6.44
CA LYS A 270 -12.93 -23.93 -7.54
C LYS A 270 -12.32 -22.58 -7.93
N LEU A 271 -12.12 -22.36 -9.22
CA LEU A 271 -11.67 -21.08 -9.75
C LEU A 271 -12.74 -20.00 -9.57
N LEU A 272 -12.32 -18.76 -9.34
CA LEU A 272 -13.18 -17.58 -9.38
C LEU A 272 -13.60 -17.28 -10.83
N VAL A 273 -14.70 -16.56 -10.99
CA VAL A 273 -15.17 -16.08 -12.29
C VAL A 273 -14.32 -14.87 -12.67
N ASN A 274 -14.02 -14.78 -13.96
CA ASN A 274 -13.25 -13.70 -14.57
C ASN A 274 -14.25 -12.78 -15.30
N PRO A 275 -14.74 -11.71 -14.65
CA PRO A 275 -15.82 -10.88 -15.20
C PRO A 275 -15.42 -10.08 -16.46
N TYR A 276 -14.11 -9.99 -16.72
CA TYR A 276 -13.46 -9.26 -17.80
C TYR A 276 -13.20 -10.11 -19.05
N ILE A 277 -13.68 -11.36 -19.09
CA ILE A 277 -13.68 -12.24 -20.28
C ILE A 277 -15.10 -12.35 -20.82
#